data_AF-A0A951F0M5-F1
#
_entry.id   AF-A0A951F0M5-F1
#
_cell.length_a   1.000
_cell.length_b   1.000
_cell.length_c   1.000
_cell.angle_alpha   90.00
_cell.angle_beta   90.00
_cell.angle_gamma   90.00
#
_symmetry.space_group_name_H-M   'P 1'
#
loop_
_entity.id
_entity.type
_entity.pdbx_description
1 polymer ?
#
loop_
_entity_poly.entity_id
_entity_poly.type
_entity_poly.pdbx_seq_one_letter_code
_entity_poly.pdbx_strand_id
1 'polypeptide(L)'
;MPPIVNMPWSTVSGSSGSTGTYSTAVYFDNATGGLDFVYQFTNIGSGIDTADLSEVTAQNFAGFTTDVSFVGGPGVPPGPIATLPPGTVFTAGPGLINAPGPTAIFRTGDATSVGFNFDGSATDIKTGQTSETFIIQTNATHFTAGVIGITAGPTTNVFGWQPAAVPEPAMILPAGLALLGLLAFRRKAQSKA
;
A
#
# COMPACT_ATOMS: atom_id res chain seq x y z
N MET A 1 2.47 -13.35 -8.66
CA MET A 1 2.68 -12.58 -7.42
C MET A 1 4.14 -12.21 -7.34
N PRO A 2 4.49 -10.94 -7.04
CA PRO A 2 5.86 -10.61 -6.71
C PRO A 2 6.29 -11.34 -5.42
N PRO A 3 7.56 -11.72 -5.27
CA PRO A 3 8.05 -12.33 -4.04
C PRO A 3 7.91 -11.33 -2.87
N ILE A 4 7.68 -11.84 -1.66
CA ILE A 4 7.77 -11.04 -0.44
C ILE A 4 9.22 -10.58 -0.32
N VAL A 5 9.43 -9.27 -0.31
CA VAL A 5 10.77 -8.70 -0.20
C VAL A 5 10.92 -8.10 1.19
N ASN A 6 11.83 -8.64 1.99
CA ASN A 6 12.28 -8.00 3.22
C ASN A 6 13.39 -7.01 2.86
N MET A 7 13.13 -5.71 3.02
CA MET A 7 14.01 -4.64 2.59
C MET A 7 14.45 -3.78 3.76
N PRO A 8 15.66 -3.22 3.75
CA PRO A 8 16.11 -2.29 4.78
C PRO A 8 15.47 -0.91 4.61
N TRP A 9 15.32 -0.19 5.72
CA TRP A 9 14.97 1.23 5.74
C TRP A 9 15.85 1.99 6.75
N SER A 10 16.01 3.30 6.54
CA SER A 10 16.79 4.20 7.41
C SER A 10 16.27 5.63 7.36
N THR A 11 16.04 6.22 8.53
CA THR A 11 15.63 7.62 8.74
C THR A 11 16.73 8.45 9.42
N VAL A 12 18.01 8.08 9.30
CA VAL A 12 19.06 8.80 10.07
C VAL A 12 19.27 10.23 9.54
N SER A 13 19.12 11.22 10.42
CA SER A 13 19.48 12.62 10.20
C SER A 13 20.24 13.16 11.43
N GLY A 14 21.54 13.39 11.29
CA GLY A 14 22.40 13.75 12.42
C GLY A 14 22.51 12.59 13.41
N SER A 15 22.27 12.86 14.71
CA SER A 15 22.24 11.83 15.76
C SER A 15 20.88 11.18 15.96
N SER A 16 19.84 11.64 15.25
CA SER A 16 18.46 11.20 15.41
C SER A 16 18.00 10.33 14.25
N GLY A 17 17.19 9.32 14.54
CA GLY A 17 16.55 8.48 13.53
C GLY A 17 16.57 7.02 13.93
N SER A 18 16.16 6.15 13.00
CA SER A 18 16.22 4.72 13.21
C SER A 18 16.47 3.96 11.92
N THR A 19 16.80 2.68 12.07
CA THR A 19 16.91 1.73 10.99
C THR A 19 16.04 0.53 11.27
N GLY A 20 15.70 -0.19 10.21
CA GLY A 20 14.92 -1.40 10.35
C GLY A 20 14.76 -2.14 9.05
N THR A 21 13.82 -3.07 9.06
CA THR A 21 13.40 -3.79 7.87
C THR A 21 11.90 -3.64 7.67
N TYR A 22 11.44 -3.82 6.44
CA TYR A 22 10.03 -3.87 6.13
C TYR A 22 9.76 -4.91 5.06
N SER A 23 8.56 -5.48 5.12
CA SER A 23 8.05 -6.42 4.13
C SER A 23 6.85 -5.80 3.43
N THR A 24 6.77 -5.99 2.12
CA THR A 24 5.63 -5.53 1.31
C THR A 24 5.23 -6.62 0.30
N ALA A 25 3.92 -6.76 0.07
CA ALA A 25 3.36 -7.70 -0.87
C ALA A 25 2.05 -7.20 -1.47
N VAL A 26 1.66 -7.80 -2.60
CA VAL A 26 0.35 -7.60 -3.22
C VAL A 26 -0.32 -8.96 -3.36
N TYR A 27 -1.53 -9.08 -2.85
CA TYR A 27 -2.36 -10.26 -2.98
C TYR A 27 -3.59 -9.99 -3.83
N PHE A 28 -4.01 -11.01 -4.57
CA PHE A 28 -5.29 -10.97 -5.26
C PHE A 28 -6.37 -11.48 -4.32
N ASP A 29 -7.40 -10.66 -4.11
CA ASP A 29 -8.55 -11.05 -3.31
C ASP A 29 -9.58 -11.72 -4.22
N ASN A 30 -9.76 -13.04 -4.05
CA ASN A 30 -10.72 -13.81 -4.82
C ASN A 30 -12.18 -13.50 -4.46
N ALA A 31 -12.45 -12.91 -3.30
CA ALA A 31 -13.80 -12.56 -2.88
C ALA A 31 -14.29 -11.28 -3.57
N THR A 32 -13.41 -10.28 -3.69
CA THR A 32 -13.75 -8.97 -4.28
C THR A 32 -13.28 -8.80 -5.73
N GLY A 33 -12.32 -9.62 -6.19
CA GLY A 33 -11.64 -9.46 -7.48
C GLY A 33 -10.62 -8.32 -7.50
N GLY A 34 -10.32 -7.75 -6.34
CA GLY A 34 -9.40 -6.63 -6.15
C GLY A 34 -8.00 -7.04 -5.73
N LEU A 35 -7.21 -6.05 -5.34
CA LEU A 35 -5.85 -6.23 -4.84
C LEU A 35 -5.72 -5.71 -3.40
N ASP A 36 -5.11 -6.53 -2.55
CA ASP A 36 -4.72 -6.18 -1.19
C ASP A 36 -3.24 -5.84 -1.15
N PHE A 37 -2.92 -4.64 -0.67
CA PHE A 37 -1.55 -4.17 -0.46
C PHE A 37 -1.19 -4.35 1.01
N VAL A 38 -0.17 -5.15 1.27
CA VAL A 38 0.17 -5.59 2.62
C VAL A 38 1.56 -5.12 2.99
N TYR A 39 1.69 -4.57 4.20
CA TYR A 39 2.95 -4.03 4.71
C TYR A 39 3.17 -4.45 6.17
N GLN A 40 4.43 -4.65 6.55
CA GLN A 40 4.83 -4.87 7.94
C GLN A 40 6.22 -4.28 8.16
N PHE A 41 6.43 -3.64 9.30
CA PHE A 41 7.64 -2.88 9.60
C PHE A 41 8.27 -3.39 10.90
N THR A 42 9.57 -3.62 10.87
CA THR A 42 10.38 -3.92 12.05
C THR A 42 11.32 -2.75 12.29
N ASN A 43 11.26 -2.18 13.48
CA ASN A 43 12.22 -1.20 13.94
C ASN A 43 13.36 -1.92 14.66
N ILE A 44 14.56 -1.90 14.08
CA ILE A 44 15.74 -2.57 14.64
C ILE A 44 16.49 -1.62 15.57
N GLY A 45 16.45 -0.32 15.27
CA GLY A 45 17.22 0.69 15.96
C GLY A 45 18.71 0.67 15.62
N SER A 46 19.32 1.85 15.56
CA SER A 46 20.78 1.97 15.46
C SER A 46 21.23 3.36 15.89
N GLY A 47 21.92 3.46 17.03
CA GLY A 47 22.51 4.71 17.51
C GLY A 47 22.25 5.00 19.00
N ILE A 48 22.65 6.20 19.43
CA ILE A 48 22.53 6.67 20.82
C ILE A 48 21.13 7.28 21.07
N ASP A 49 20.54 7.97 20.07
CA ASP A 49 19.16 8.50 20.09
C ASP A 49 18.32 7.80 19.01
N THR A 50 17.95 6.55 19.29
CA THR A 50 17.08 5.80 18.38
C THR A 50 15.64 6.31 18.50
N ALA A 51 15.09 6.78 17.39
CA ALA A 51 13.69 7.21 17.33
C ALA A 51 12.75 6.00 17.16
N ASP A 52 11.58 6.08 17.78
CA ASP A 52 10.53 5.10 17.55
C ASP A 52 9.82 5.39 16.21
N LEU A 53 9.30 4.34 15.54
CA LEU A 53 8.55 4.51 14.31
C LEU A 53 7.15 5.01 14.66
N SER A 54 6.84 6.22 14.19
CA SER A 54 5.63 6.99 14.55
C SER A 54 4.65 7.17 13.40
N GLU A 55 5.05 6.99 12.14
CA GLU A 55 4.10 7.00 11.03
C GLU A 55 4.58 6.15 9.84
N VAL A 56 3.64 5.51 9.16
CA VAL A 56 3.83 4.92 7.83
C VAL A 56 2.78 5.46 6.87
N THR A 57 3.19 5.87 5.67
CA THR A 57 2.29 6.41 4.65
C THR A 57 2.51 5.75 3.29
N ALA A 58 1.51 5.02 2.79
CA ALA A 58 1.51 4.40 1.47
C ALA A 58 0.90 5.32 0.42
N GLN A 59 1.52 5.42 -0.76
CA GLN A 59 1.19 6.44 -1.76
C GLN A 59 0.35 5.93 -2.94
N ASN A 60 -0.27 6.89 -3.64
CA ASN A 60 -0.97 6.75 -4.91
C ASN A 60 -2.24 5.87 -4.90
N PHE A 61 -3.10 6.03 -3.90
CA PHE A 61 -4.39 5.33 -3.79
C PHE A 61 -5.60 6.14 -4.28
N ALA A 62 -5.38 7.34 -4.83
CA ALA A 62 -6.43 8.17 -5.39
C ALA A 62 -7.10 7.47 -6.60
N GLY A 63 -8.42 7.57 -6.70
CA GLY A 63 -9.19 6.93 -7.77
C GLY A 63 -9.56 5.45 -7.53
N PHE A 64 -9.09 4.85 -6.42
CA PHE A 64 -9.46 3.50 -6.00
C PHE A 64 -10.30 3.54 -4.72
N THR A 65 -11.30 2.65 -4.62
CA THR A 65 -11.95 2.39 -3.35
C THR A 65 -10.96 1.68 -2.45
N THR A 66 -10.84 2.12 -1.20
CA THR A 66 -9.96 1.48 -0.23
C THR A 66 -10.72 1.07 1.01
N ASP A 67 -10.50 -0.14 1.48
CA ASP A 67 -10.78 -0.54 2.85
C ASP A 67 -9.43 -0.76 3.55
N VAL A 68 -9.27 -0.25 4.76
CA VAL A 68 -7.97 -0.19 5.44
C VAL A 68 -8.09 -0.79 6.82
N SER A 69 -7.24 -1.77 7.10
CA SER A 69 -7.25 -2.50 8.36
C SER A 69 -5.86 -2.97 8.74
N PHE A 70 -5.76 -3.61 9.90
CA PHE A 70 -4.54 -4.23 10.38
C PHE A 70 -4.86 -5.53 11.12
N VAL A 71 -3.88 -6.43 11.17
CA VAL A 71 -4.02 -7.73 11.85
C VAL A 71 -2.91 -7.91 12.87
N GLY A 72 -3.31 -8.18 14.11
CA GLY A 72 -2.45 -8.43 15.26
C GLY A 72 -2.00 -9.88 15.34
N GLY A 73 -0.72 -10.13 15.03
CA GLY A 73 -0.05 -11.42 15.20
C GLY A 73 -0.69 -12.63 14.50
N PRO A 74 -0.12 -13.84 14.68
CA PRO A 74 -0.62 -15.04 14.00
C PRO A 74 -2.03 -15.39 14.51
N GLY A 75 -3.04 -15.11 13.68
CA GLY A 75 -4.36 -15.72 13.81
C GLY A 75 -5.44 -14.94 14.55
N VAL A 76 -5.29 -13.64 14.82
CA VAL A 76 -6.40 -12.83 15.39
C VAL A 76 -6.61 -11.55 14.59
N PRO A 77 -7.69 -11.45 13.78
CA PRO A 77 -8.13 -10.17 13.22
C PRO A 77 -8.77 -9.33 14.33
N PRO A 78 -8.26 -8.13 14.67
CA PRO A 78 -9.01 -7.18 15.45
C PRO A 78 -9.97 -6.43 14.51
N GLY A 79 -11.23 -6.85 14.50
CA GLY A 79 -12.29 -6.18 13.74
C GLY A 79 -12.78 -6.97 12.51
N PRO A 80 -13.92 -6.58 11.93
CA PRO A 80 -14.75 -7.48 11.14
C PRO A 80 -14.20 -7.85 9.75
N ILE A 81 -13.13 -7.23 9.23
CA ILE A 81 -12.71 -7.47 7.84
C ILE A 81 -11.18 -7.33 7.70
N ALA A 82 -10.47 -8.43 7.87
CA ALA A 82 -9.24 -8.75 7.12
C ALA A 82 -8.75 -10.15 7.52
N THR A 83 -9.12 -11.14 6.72
CA THR A 83 -8.43 -12.44 6.77
C THR A 83 -7.20 -12.31 5.89
N LEU A 84 -6.00 -12.48 6.44
CA LEU A 84 -4.79 -12.58 5.63
C LEU A 84 -5.01 -13.67 4.56
N PRO A 85 -4.70 -13.41 3.27
CA PRO A 85 -4.81 -14.42 2.23
C PRO A 85 -4.08 -15.72 2.62
N PRO A 86 -4.66 -16.90 2.39
CA PRO A 86 -4.00 -18.17 2.73
C PRO A 86 -2.59 -18.26 2.13
N GLY A 87 -1.59 -18.59 2.96
CA GLY A 87 -0.19 -18.73 2.53
C GLY A 87 0.66 -17.45 2.62
N THR A 88 0.19 -16.40 3.31
CA THR A 88 1.01 -15.21 3.61
C THR A 88 2.15 -15.53 4.58
N VAL A 89 3.36 -14.99 4.33
CA VAL A 89 4.54 -15.13 5.22
C VAL A 89 4.63 -13.99 6.25
N PHE A 90 3.57 -13.17 6.37
CA PHE A 90 3.47 -12.16 7.41
C PHE A 90 3.16 -12.84 8.74
N THR A 91 4.21 -13.15 9.49
CA THR A 91 4.14 -13.63 10.88
C THR A 91 4.40 -12.46 11.83
N ALA A 92 3.85 -12.51 13.04
CA ALA A 92 4.44 -11.71 14.12
C ALA A 92 5.93 -12.07 14.18
N GLY A 93 6.81 -11.07 14.15
CA GLY A 93 8.24 -11.31 14.32
C GLY A 93 8.51 -12.13 15.59
N PRO A 94 9.55 -12.97 15.62
CA PRO A 94 9.90 -13.76 16.79
C PRO A 94 10.30 -12.80 17.92
N GLY A 95 9.35 -12.45 18.79
CA GLY A 95 9.71 -11.62 19.94
C GLY A 95 8.61 -10.97 20.77
N LEU A 96 7.37 -10.72 20.32
CA LEU A 96 6.52 -9.76 21.05
C LEU A 96 5.04 -10.13 21.17
N ILE A 97 4.69 -10.50 22.39
CA ILE A 97 3.44 -10.11 23.06
C ILE A 97 3.37 -8.58 22.98
N ASN A 98 2.34 -8.00 22.35
CA ASN A 98 2.14 -6.56 22.09
C ASN A 98 2.92 -5.98 20.89
N ALA A 99 2.71 -6.49 19.67
CA ALA A 99 2.96 -5.68 18.47
C ALA A 99 2.02 -4.46 18.52
N PRO A 100 2.52 -3.22 18.50
CA PRO A 100 1.63 -2.08 18.60
C PRO A 100 0.88 -1.88 17.28
N GLY A 101 -0.44 -1.76 17.40
CA GLY A 101 -1.30 -1.32 16.32
C GLY A 101 -1.30 0.21 16.18
N PRO A 102 -1.70 0.73 15.02
CA PRO A 102 -1.84 2.16 14.80
C PRO A 102 -2.99 2.72 15.64
N THR A 103 -2.81 3.93 16.18
CA THR A 103 -3.87 4.64 16.93
C THR A 103 -4.82 5.38 16.00
N ALA A 104 -4.35 5.71 14.80
CA ALA A 104 -5.17 6.29 13.76
C ALA A 104 -4.79 5.74 12.39
N ILE A 105 -5.82 5.50 11.58
CA ILE A 105 -5.71 5.25 10.14
C ILE A 105 -6.32 6.46 9.45
N PHE A 106 -5.61 7.02 8.47
CA PHE A 106 -6.08 8.21 7.78
C PHE A 106 -5.86 8.14 6.27
N ARG A 107 -6.58 8.99 5.54
CA ARG A 107 -6.27 9.33 4.15
C ARG A 107 -6.00 10.81 4.05
N THR A 108 -5.07 11.20 3.18
CA THR A 108 -4.86 12.61 2.88
C THR A 108 -6.11 13.21 2.21
N GLY A 109 -6.29 14.53 2.29
CA GLY A 109 -7.51 15.19 1.79
C GLY A 109 -7.75 15.03 0.27
N ASP A 110 -6.68 14.74 -0.48
CA ASP A 110 -6.69 14.41 -1.91
C ASP A 110 -6.81 12.89 -2.18
N ALA A 111 -6.95 12.08 -1.13
CA ALA A 111 -6.99 10.62 -1.13
C ALA A 111 -5.77 9.93 -1.77
N THR A 112 -4.68 10.67 -1.99
CA THR A 112 -3.47 10.11 -2.62
C THR A 112 -2.74 9.17 -1.69
N SER A 113 -2.77 9.43 -0.39
CA SER A 113 -2.02 8.66 0.60
C SER A 113 -2.94 7.97 1.59
N VAL A 114 -2.54 6.79 2.04
CA VAL A 114 -3.15 6.07 3.17
C VAL A 114 -2.07 5.96 4.25
N GLY A 115 -2.38 6.44 5.45
CA GLY A 115 -1.43 6.53 6.55
C GLY A 115 -1.87 5.74 7.78
N PHE A 116 -0.87 5.23 8.50
CA PHE A 116 -0.97 4.57 9.79
C PHE A 116 -0.13 5.38 10.78
N ASN A 117 -0.78 6.00 11.76
CA ASN A 117 -0.13 6.86 12.75
C ASN A 117 -0.11 6.18 14.12
N PHE A 118 0.96 6.41 14.86
CA PHE A 118 1.14 6.01 16.26
C PHE A 118 1.17 7.26 17.14
N ASP A 119 0.65 7.18 18.36
CA ASP A 119 0.39 8.35 19.22
C ASP A 119 1.62 9.00 19.87
N GLY A 120 2.84 8.57 19.51
CA GLY A 120 4.08 9.24 19.90
C GLY A 120 4.68 8.82 21.24
N SER A 121 4.28 7.70 21.86
CA SER A 121 5.07 7.10 22.97
C SER A 121 4.66 5.69 23.43
N ALA A 122 3.36 5.38 23.46
CA ALA A 122 2.87 4.09 23.95
C ALA A 122 2.67 3.08 22.82
N THR A 123 2.29 3.59 21.65
CA THR A 123 1.96 2.79 20.46
C THR A 123 2.98 2.88 19.35
N ASP A 124 4.02 3.72 19.48
CA ASP A 124 5.09 3.73 18.48
C ASP A 124 5.79 2.38 18.43
N ILE A 125 6.24 1.98 17.24
CA ILE A 125 7.00 0.74 17.09
C ILE A 125 8.41 1.01 17.60
N LYS A 126 8.68 0.52 18.81
CA LYS A 126 9.96 0.74 19.48
C LYS A 126 11.07 -0.08 18.85
N THR A 127 12.29 0.29 19.21
CA THR A 127 13.48 -0.50 18.90
C THR A 127 13.29 -1.97 19.34
N GLY A 128 13.55 -2.89 18.41
CA GLY A 128 13.34 -4.33 18.60
C GLY A 128 11.91 -4.81 18.34
N GLN A 129 10.99 -3.91 17.97
CA GLN A 129 9.59 -4.26 17.72
C GLN A 129 9.24 -4.40 16.25
N THR A 130 8.22 -5.21 15.98
CA THR A 130 7.60 -5.37 14.67
C THR A 130 6.14 -4.96 14.78
N SER A 131 5.66 -4.22 13.79
CA SER A 131 4.28 -3.76 13.68
C SER A 131 3.31 -4.93 13.52
N GLU A 132 2.04 -4.64 13.77
CA GLU A 132 0.96 -5.39 13.17
C GLU A 132 1.03 -5.33 11.63
N THR A 133 0.34 -6.26 10.96
CA THR A 133 0.34 -6.28 9.50
C THR A 133 -0.71 -5.31 8.98
N PHE A 134 -0.29 -4.34 8.18
CA PHE A 134 -1.16 -3.32 7.60
C PHE A 134 -1.67 -3.76 6.25
N ILE A 135 -2.97 -3.59 6.02
CA ILE A 135 -3.66 -4.08 4.84
C ILE A 135 -4.46 -2.93 4.26
N ILE A 136 -4.23 -2.65 2.98
CA ILE A 136 -5.02 -1.72 2.19
C ILE A 136 -5.66 -2.52 1.06
N GLN A 137 -6.94 -2.84 1.22
CA GLN A 137 -7.74 -3.52 0.21
C GLN A 137 -8.21 -2.52 -0.82
N THR A 138 -8.19 -2.89 -2.09
CA THR A 138 -8.57 -1.99 -3.18
C THR A 138 -9.43 -2.69 -4.22
N ASN A 139 -10.20 -1.93 -4.99
CA ASN A 139 -10.81 -2.42 -6.24
C ASN A 139 -9.84 -2.38 -7.44
N ALA A 140 -8.55 -2.15 -7.22
CA ALA A 140 -7.57 -2.17 -8.29
C ALA A 140 -7.38 -3.60 -8.82
N THR A 141 -7.11 -3.73 -10.12
CA THR A 141 -6.78 -5.02 -10.75
C THR A 141 -5.32 -5.11 -11.18
N HIS A 142 -4.59 -3.98 -11.09
CA HIS A 142 -3.20 -3.87 -11.46
C HIS A 142 -2.45 -3.12 -10.35
N PHE A 143 -1.17 -3.40 -10.24
CA PHE A 143 -0.26 -2.75 -9.31
C PHE A 143 1.02 -2.38 -10.03
N THR A 144 1.72 -1.39 -9.48
CA THR A 144 3.04 -0.96 -9.96
C THR A 144 3.94 -0.64 -8.78
N ALA A 145 5.24 -0.54 -9.04
CA ALA A 145 6.18 -0.02 -8.06
C ALA A 145 5.81 1.42 -7.68
N GLY A 146 5.85 1.69 -6.39
CA GLY A 146 5.56 2.97 -5.76
C GLY A 146 6.49 3.24 -4.60
N VAL A 147 6.07 4.14 -3.71
CA VAL A 147 6.84 4.50 -2.52
C VAL A 147 6.00 4.46 -1.25
N ILE A 148 6.66 4.21 -0.14
CA ILE A 148 6.13 4.28 1.22
C ILE A 148 6.96 5.28 1.99
N GLY A 149 6.31 6.23 2.67
CA GLY A 149 6.95 7.09 3.65
C GLY A 149 7.04 6.37 4.99
N ILE A 150 8.20 6.39 5.63
CA ILE A 150 8.43 5.90 6.98
C ILE A 150 8.94 7.06 7.82
N THR A 151 8.27 7.36 8.93
CA THR A 151 8.66 8.41 9.87
C THR A 151 9.08 7.77 11.18
N ALA A 152 10.35 7.99 11.54
CA ALA A 152 10.94 7.58 12.81
C ALA A 152 11.95 8.66 13.20
N GLY A 153 11.46 9.77 13.75
CA GLY A 153 12.17 11.05 13.76
C GLY A 153 11.91 11.79 12.44
N PRO A 154 12.88 11.87 11.51
CA PRO A 154 12.61 12.36 10.17
C PRO A 154 11.91 11.28 9.31
N THR A 155 11.42 11.71 8.15
CA THR A 155 10.74 10.84 7.17
C THR A 155 11.71 10.42 6.06
N THR A 156 11.63 9.16 5.67
CA THR A 156 12.33 8.60 4.50
C THR A 156 11.32 7.94 3.56
N ASN A 157 11.64 7.91 2.26
CA ASN A 157 10.83 7.20 1.27
C ASN A 157 11.54 5.91 0.87
N VAL A 158 10.82 4.80 0.95
CA VAL A 158 11.30 3.47 0.52
C VAL A 158 10.41 2.92 -0.58
N PHE A 159 10.86 1.85 -1.23
CA PHE A 159 10.06 1.14 -2.22
C PHE A 159 8.76 0.61 -1.60
N GLY A 160 7.70 0.56 -2.39
CA GLY A 160 6.48 -0.16 -2.03
C GLY A 160 5.67 -0.54 -3.26
N TRP A 161 4.55 -1.21 -3.03
CA TRP A 161 3.54 -1.44 -4.06
C TRP A 161 2.42 -0.42 -3.95
N GLN A 162 1.87 -0.02 -5.08
CA GLN A 162 0.72 0.88 -5.17
C GLN A 162 -0.23 0.42 -6.29
N PRO A 163 -1.52 0.77 -6.24
CA PRO A 163 -2.44 0.43 -7.31
C PRO A 163 -2.09 1.17 -8.60
N ALA A 164 -2.36 0.52 -9.72
CA ALA A 164 -2.15 1.08 -11.06
C ALA A 164 -3.48 1.10 -11.81
N ALA A 165 -3.77 2.24 -12.43
CA ALA A 165 -4.89 2.32 -13.35
C ALA A 165 -4.59 1.46 -14.58
N VAL A 166 -5.60 0.75 -15.08
CA VAL A 166 -5.49 0.15 -16.41
C VAL A 166 -5.47 1.31 -17.41
N PRO A 167 -4.42 1.47 -18.23
CA PRO A 167 -4.46 2.43 -19.32
C PRO A 167 -5.68 2.11 -20.16
N GLU A 168 -6.59 3.08 -20.34
CA GLU A 168 -7.80 2.86 -21.13
C GLU A 168 -7.38 2.23 -22.46
N PRO A 169 -7.97 1.08 -22.85
CA PRO A 169 -7.66 0.48 -24.13
C PRO A 169 -7.82 1.56 -25.19
N ALA A 170 -6.85 1.72 -26.10
CA ALA A 170 -6.86 2.74 -27.16
C ALA A 170 -8.06 2.64 -28.15
N MET A 171 -9.08 1.84 -27.81
CA MET A 171 -10.32 1.55 -28.51
C MET A 171 -11.18 2.78 -28.83
N ILE A 172 -10.98 3.92 -28.16
CA ILE A 172 -11.70 5.17 -28.50
C ILE A 172 -11.30 5.69 -29.89
N LEU A 173 -10.03 5.54 -30.27
CA LEU A 173 -9.54 6.03 -31.56
C LEU A 173 -10.07 5.24 -32.77
N PRO A 174 -10.03 3.88 -32.81
CA PRO A 174 -10.61 3.13 -33.92
C PRO A 174 -12.15 3.18 -33.92
N ALA A 175 -12.82 3.29 -32.77
CA ALA A 175 -14.27 3.47 -32.74
C ALA A 175 -14.69 4.83 -33.36
N GLY A 176 -13.95 5.91 -33.04
CA GLY A 176 -14.17 7.22 -33.66
C GLY A 176 -13.89 7.22 -35.17
N LEU A 177 -12.83 6.53 -35.62
CA LEU A 177 -12.52 6.37 -37.04
C LEU A 177 -13.54 5.50 -37.78
N ALA A 178 -14.08 4.46 -37.14
CA ALA A 178 -15.13 3.61 -37.73
C ALA A 178 -16.42 4.40 -37.99
N LEU A 179 -16.83 5.27 -37.05
CA LEU A 179 -17.98 6.18 -37.22
C LEU A 179 -17.75 7.20 -38.34
N LEU A 180 -16.56 7.80 -38.43
CA LEU A 180 -16.21 8.72 -39.52
C LEU A 180 -16.16 8.00 -40.88
N GLY A 181 -15.64 6.77 -40.92
CA GLY A 181 -15.65 5.90 -42.09
C GLY A 181 -17.08 5.61 -42.58
N LEU A 182 -17.99 5.22 -41.68
CA LEU A 182 -19.40 4.96 -42.01
C LEU A 182 -20.13 6.20 -42.56
N LEU A 183 -19.84 7.39 -42.03
CA LEU A 183 -20.40 8.65 -42.54
C LEU A 183 -19.86 9.02 -43.92
N ALA A 184 -18.57 8.75 -44.19
CA ALA A 184 -17.97 8.96 -45.50
C ALA A 184 -18.53 8.01 -46.57
N PHE A 185 -18.72 6.72 -46.23
CA PHE A 185 -19.34 5.75 -47.13
C PHE A 185 -20.81 6.09 -47.46
N ARG A 186 -21.57 6.62 -46.48
CA ARG A 186 -22.95 7.08 -46.69
C ARG A 186 -23.05 8.21 -47.71
N ARG A 187 -22.15 9.20 -47.67
CA ARG A 187 -22.14 10.32 -48.63
C ARG A 187 -21.82 9.86 -50.06
N LYS A 188 -20.94 8.88 -50.22
CA LYS A 188 -20.57 8.35 -51.55
C LYS A 188 -21.69 7.51 -52.17
N ALA A 189 -22.51 6.82 -51.37
CA ALA A 189 -23.63 6.04 -51.84
C ALA A 189 -24.80 6.91 -52.37
N GLN A 190 -25.03 8.09 -51.80
CA GLN A 190 -26.12 8.98 -52.22
C GLN A 190 -25.82 9.83 -53.47
N SER A 191 -24.57 9.88 -53.93
CA SER A 191 -24.18 10.61 -55.14
C SER A 191 -24.35 9.80 -56.44
N LYS A 192 -24.79 8.54 -56.37
CA LYS A 192 -24.93 7.61 -57.51
C LYS A 192 -26.38 7.18 -57.81
N ALA A 193 -27.37 7.82 -57.19
CA ALA A 193 -28.79 7.65 -57.48
C ALA A 193 -29.34 8.96 -58.06
#